data_AF-A0A6P0DWE4-F1
#
_entry.id   AF-A0A6P0DWE4-F1
#
_cell.length_a   1.000
_cell.length_b   1.000
_cell.length_c   1.000
_cell.angle_alpha   90.00
_cell.angle_beta   90.00
_cell.angle_gamma   90.00
#
_symmetry.space_group_name_H-M   'P 1'
#
loop_
_entity.id
_entity.type
_entity.pdbx_description
1 polymer ?
#
loop_
_entity_poly.entity_id
_entity_poly.type
_entity_poly.pdbx_seq_one_letter_code
_entity_poly.pdbx_strand_id
1 'polypeptide(L)'
;MTTLTPATPESAVRKRRVALIAHDHKKDDMVAFAQTHQAFLSQCDLLATGTTGGRLEKEVGLTVQRMLSGPWGGDLQIGAQ
;
A
#
# COMPACT_ATOMS: atom_id res chain seq x y z
N MET A 1 -24.52 21.33 36.66
CA MET A 1 -23.19 21.63 36.08
C MET A 1 -22.71 20.36 35.38
N THR A 2 -22.98 20.24 34.09
CA THR A 2 -22.54 19.08 33.29
C THR A 2 -21.23 19.47 32.62
N THR A 3 -20.11 18.92 33.08
CA THR A 3 -18.82 19.13 32.43
C THR A 3 -18.80 18.36 31.11
N LEU A 4 -18.82 19.10 30.00
CA LEU A 4 -18.45 18.58 28.69
C LEU A 4 -16.94 18.32 28.71
N THR A 5 -16.53 17.05 28.70
CA THR A 5 -15.16 16.66 28.44
C THR A 5 -14.89 16.84 26.94
N PRO A 6 -13.93 17.68 26.51
CA PRO A 6 -13.54 17.71 25.11
C PRO A 6 -12.79 16.41 24.78
N ALA A 7 -13.31 15.63 23.84
CA ALA A 7 -12.57 14.54 23.22
C ALA A 7 -11.33 15.13 22.55
N THR A 8 -10.15 14.80 23.08
CA THR A 8 -8.88 15.17 22.48
C THR A 8 -8.80 14.51 21.11
N PRO A 9 -8.48 15.23 20.01
CA PRO A 9 -8.15 14.56 18.77
C PRO A 9 -6.82 13.85 19.00
N GLU A 10 -6.89 12.53 19.19
CA GLU A 10 -5.75 11.64 19.18
C GLU A 10 -4.95 11.98 17.91
N SER A 11 -3.71 12.43 18.10
CA SER A 11 -2.87 12.93 17.00
C SER A 11 -2.76 11.81 15.97
N ALA A 12 -3.39 11.99 14.80
CA ALA A 12 -3.50 10.95 13.80
C ALA A 12 -2.10 10.51 13.38
N VAL A 13 -1.69 9.31 13.80
CA VAL A 13 -0.40 8.73 13.43
C VAL A 13 -0.38 8.62 11.91
N ARG A 14 0.48 9.42 11.26
CA ARG A 14 0.59 9.42 9.80
C ARG A 14 1.18 8.09 9.36
N LYS A 15 0.37 7.23 8.74
CA LYS A 15 0.84 6.00 8.11
C LYS A 15 1.82 6.34 6.99
N ARG A 16 2.89 5.54 6.89
CA ARG A 16 3.86 5.68 5.79
C ARG A 16 3.20 5.19 4.52
N ARG A 17 3.36 5.95 3.43
CA ARG A 17 2.84 5.58 2.13
C ARG A 17 3.97 4.95 1.30
N VAL A 18 3.73 3.75 0.76
CA VAL A 18 4.76 2.95 0.06
C VAL A 18 4.20 2.43 -1.25
N ALA A 19 4.90 2.70 -2.35
CA ALA A 19 4.58 2.16 -3.66
C ALA A 19 5.41 0.89 -3.95
N LEU A 20 4.74 -0.18 -4.41
CA LEU A 20 5.33 -1.46 -4.76
C LEU A 20 5.12 -1.71 -6.26
N ILE A 21 6.22 -1.71 -7.03
CA ILE A 21 6.19 -1.84 -8.50
C ILE A 21 7.18 -2.94 -8.89
N ALA A 22 6.73 -3.90 -9.70
CA ALA A 22 7.59 -4.97 -10.23
C ALA A 22 7.29 -5.26 -11.69
N HIS A 23 8.36 -5.42 -12.50
CA HIS A 23 8.27 -6.03 -13.83
C HIS A 23 7.79 -7.48 -13.73
N ASP A 24 7.26 -8.05 -14.82
CA ASP A 24 6.63 -9.37 -14.81
C ASP A 24 7.53 -10.47 -14.24
N HIS A 25 8.78 -10.54 -14.67
CA HIS A 25 9.77 -11.49 -14.17
C HIS A 25 10.21 -11.26 -12.72
N LYS A 26 9.77 -10.18 -12.07
CA LYS A 26 10.08 -9.82 -10.67
C LYS A 26 8.89 -9.90 -9.73
N LYS A 27 7.73 -10.31 -10.23
CA LYS A 27 6.52 -10.39 -9.39
C LYS A 27 6.57 -11.51 -8.36
N ASP A 28 7.23 -12.63 -8.68
CA ASP A 28 7.45 -13.71 -7.71
C ASP A 28 8.38 -13.23 -6.58
N ASP A 29 9.49 -12.57 -6.93
CA ASP A 29 10.41 -11.95 -5.97
C ASP A 29 9.67 -10.90 -5.10
N MET A 30 8.81 -10.08 -5.71
CA MET A 30 8.01 -9.07 -5.00
C MET A 30 7.02 -9.70 -4.02
N VAL A 31 6.36 -10.80 -4.40
CA VAL A 31 5.46 -11.54 -3.49
C VAL A 31 6.24 -12.12 -2.33
N ALA A 32 7.40 -12.76 -2.58
CA ALA A 32 8.24 -13.31 -1.53
C ALA A 32 8.76 -12.23 -0.56
N PHE A 33 9.19 -11.08 -1.09
CA PHE A 33 9.56 -9.92 -0.30
C PHE A 33 8.39 -9.44 0.57
N ALA A 34 7.21 -9.28 -0.03
CA ALA A 34 6.03 -8.81 0.69
C ALA A 34 5.54 -9.78 1.76
N GLN A 35 5.67 -11.09 1.55
CA GLN A 35 5.39 -12.11 2.58
C GLN A 35 6.36 -11.98 3.75
N THR A 36 7.66 -11.85 3.47
CA THR A 36 8.70 -11.68 4.50
C THR A 36 8.47 -10.43 5.35
N HIS A 37 7.97 -9.36 4.74
CA HIS A 37 7.75 -8.07 5.40
C HIS A 37 6.27 -7.74 5.67
N GLN A 38 5.38 -8.73 5.62
CA GLN A 38 3.93 -8.51 5.66
C GLN A 38 3.50 -7.70 6.89
N ALA A 39 4.05 -8.01 8.05
CA ALA A 39 3.72 -7.34 9.31
C ALA A 39 4.06 -5.83 9.30
N PHE A 40 5.09 -5.42 8.56
CA PHE A 40 5.46 -4.02 8.41
C PHE A 40 4.61 -3.35 7.31
N LEU A 41 4.48 -4.03 6.17
CA LEU A 41 3.71 -3.54 5.01
C LEU A 41 2.22 -3.32 5.36
N SER A 42 1.63 -4.16 6.21
CA SER A 42 0.22 -4.03 6.64
C SER A 42 -0.07 -2.78 7.48
N GLN A 43 0.97 -2.14 8.02
CA GLN A 43 0.86 -0.88 8.78
C GLN A 43 0.98 0.36 7.88
N CYS A 44 1.33 0.17 6.60
CA CYS A 44 1.55 1.24 5.62
C CYS A 44 0.31 1.45 4.74
N ASP A 45 0.21 2.64 4.14
CA ASP A 45 -0.70 2.92 3.03
C ASP A 45 -0.03 2.46 1.73
N LEU A 46 -0.41 1.30 1.22
CA LEU A 46 0.25 0.68 0.07
C LEU A 46 -0.38 1.11 -1.26
N LEU A 47 0.45 1.41 -2.25
CA LEU A 47 0.04 1.55 -3.65
C LEU A 47 0.83 0.57 -4.52
N ALA A 48 0.25 0.14 -5.64
CA ALA A 48 0.97 -0.67 -6.62
C ALA A 48 0.36 -0.53 -8.01
N THR A 49 1.15 -0.82 -9.03
CA THR A 49 0.64 -0.94 -10.41
C THR A 49 -0.19 -2.22 -10.59
N GLY A 50 -1.08 -2.19 -11.58
CA GLY A 50 -2.22 -3.11 -11.71
C GLY A 50 -1.96 -4.59 -11.39
N THR A 51 -1.01 -5.24 -12.07
CA THR A 51 -0.73 -6.68 -11.88
C THR A 51 0.08 -6.97 -10.62
N THR A 52 0.98 -6.07 -10.22
CA THR A 52 1.74 -6.19 -8.96
C THR A 52 0.78 -6.17 -7.76
N GLY A 53 -0.10 -5.15 -7.72
CA GLY A 53 -1.07 -4.99 -6.63
C GLY A 53 -2.06 -6.16 -6.53
N GLY A 54 -2.54 -6.67 -7.67
CA GLY A 54 -3.44 -7.83 -7.68
C GLY A 54 -2.80 -9.09 -7.09
N ARG A 55 -1.49 -9.29 -7.28
CA ARG A 55 -0.77 -10.42 -6.65
C ARG A 55 -0.57 -10.21 -5.15
N LEU A 56 -0.22 -9.00 -4.73
CA LEU A 56 -0.07 -8.66 -3.31
C LEU A 56 -1.37 -8.86 -2.52
N GLU A 57 -2.51 -8.48 -3.10
CA GLU A 57 -3.84 -8.74 -2.53
C GLU A 57 -4.12 -10.24 -2.45
N LYS A 58 -3.96 -10.96 -3.57
CA LYS A 58 -4.38 -12.37 -3.69
C LYS A 58 -3.48 -13.35 -2.93
N GLU A 59 -2.17 -13.14 -2.96
CA GLU A 59 -1.17 -14.12 -2.49
C GLU A 59 -0.60 -13.75 -1.12
N VAL A 60 -0.68 -12.47 -0.73
CA VAL A 60 -0.13 -11.99 0.55
C VAL A 60 -1.22 -11.44 1.47
N GLY A 61 -2.40 -11.10 0.95
CA GLY A 61 -3.49 -10.54 1.76
C GLY A 61 -3.26 -9.09 2.18
N LEU A 62 -2.41 -8.35 1.46
CA LEU A 62 -2.18 -6.93 1.71
C LEU A 62 -3.30 -6.09 1.08
N THR A 63 -3.77 -5.06 1.79
CA THR A 63 -4.66 -4.05 1.22
C THR A 63 -3.83 -3.05 0.42
N VAL A 64 -4.05 -2.95 -0.89
CA VAL A 64 -3.23 -2.14 -1.78
C VAL A 64 -4.13 -1.29 -2.69
N GLN A 65 -3.86 0.02 -2.78
CA GLN A 65 -4.49 0.85 -3.80
C GLN A 65 -3.86 0.55 -5.16
N ARG A 66 -4.66 0.00 -6.07
CA ARG A 66 -4.21 -0.38 -7.41
C ARG A 66 -4.33 0.78 -8.39
N MET A 67 -3.20 1.12 -8.99
CA MET A 67 -3.11 2.02 -10.13
C MET A 67 -3.20 1.23 -11.44
N LEU A 68 -3.16 1.92 -12.58
CA LEU A 68 -3.00 1.27 -13.88
C LEU A 68 -1.72 0.42 -13.90
N SER A 69 -1.59 -0.49 -14.87
CA SER A 69 -0.28 -1.11 -15.09
C SER A 69 0.70 -0.08 -15.68
N GLY A 70 2.00 -0.28 -15.45
CA GLY A 70 3.05 0.61 -15.96
C GLY A 70 2.87 1.03 -17.43
N PRO A 71 2.64 0.09 -18.38
CA PRO A 71 2.44 0.42 -19.80
C PRO A 71 1.27 1.36 -20.12
N TRP A 72 0.29 1.47 -19.22
CA TRP A 72 -0.88 2.33 -19.36
C TRP A 72 -0.78 3.62 -18.52
N GLY A 73 0.42 3.94 -18.00
CA GLY A 73 0.68 5.14 -17.22
C GLY A 73 0.58 4.96 -15.71
N GLY A 74 0.50 3.72 -15.21
CA GLY A 74 0.46 3.46 -13.77
C GLY A 74 1.66 4.02 -13.00
N ASP A 75 2.84 4.02 -13.61
CA ASP A 75 4.05 4.55 -13.00
C ASP A 75 3.97 6.08 -12.82
N LEU A 76 3.38 6.79 -13.80
CA LEU A 76 3.13 8.23 -13.71
C LEU A 76 2.07 8.57 -12.66
N GLN A 77 1.02 7.76 -12.55
CA GLN A 77 0.01 7.92 -11.50
C GLN A 77 0.61 7.81 -10.09
N ILE A 78 1.54 6.86 -9.89
CA ILE A 78 2.27 6.73 -8.63
C ILE A 78 3.19 7.93 -8.39
N GLY A 79 3.89 8.39 -9.42
CA GLY A 79 4.78 9.56 -9.31
C GLY A 79 4.06 10.88 -8.98
N ALA A 80 2.75 10.95 -9.19
CA ALA A 80 1.92 12.12 -8.88
C ALA A 80 1.33 12.13 -7.46
N GLN A 81 1.63 11.13 -6.63
CA GLN A 81 1.11 10.98 -5.25
C GLN A 81 1.98 11.68 -4.19
#